data_AF-A0A948FX13-F1
#
_entry.id   AF-A0A948FX13-F1
#
_cell.length_a   1.000
_cell.length_b   1.000
_cell.length_c   1.000
_cell.angle_alpha   90.00
_cell.angle_beta   90.00
_cell.angle_gamma   90.00
#
_symmetry.space_group_name_H-M   'P 1'
#
loop_
_entity.id
_entity.type
_entity.pdbx_description
1 polymer ?
#
loop_
_entity_poly.entity_id
_entity_poly.type
_entity_poly.pdbx_seq_one_letter_code
_entity_poly.pdbx_strand_id
1 'polypeptide(L)'
;MGPADDTRQRLVEAATRGFAEDGVHTASLLEITRQAGQRNRGAVHYHFGSRTGMLVAVLEQHLDLLATRERELLAIAQAQPAEDLVSVVRALVLPAVEL
;
A
#
# COMPACT_ATOMS: atom_id res chain seq x y z
N MET A 1 7.90 17.07 -4.59
CA MET A 1 8.07 16.24 -3.37
C MET A 1 9.20 16.83 -2.55
N GLY A 2 8.92 17.28 -1.33
CA GLY A 2 9.94 17.74 -0.39
C GLY A 2 10.60 16.57 0.36
N PRO A 3 11.70 16.81 1.09
CA PRO A 3 12.42 15.76 1.82
C PRO A 3 11.58 15.01 2.87
N ALA A 4 10.49 15.62 3.37
CA ALA A 4 9.55 14.96 4.29
C ALA A 4 8.63 13.93 3.59
N ASP A 5 8.30 14.15 2.31
CA ASP A 5 7.48 13.25 1.48
C ASP A 5 8.26 11.96 1.17
N ASP A 6 9.55 12.11 0.85
CA ASP A 6 10.46 10.98 0.61
C ASP A 6 10.64 10.10 1.87
N THR A 7 10.70 10.73 3.05
CA THR A 7 10.83 9.99 4.32
C THR A 7 9.57 9.18 4.64
N ARG A 8 8.38 9.77 4.46
CA ARG A 8 7.10 9.07 4.66
C ARG A 8 7.02 7.86 3.72
N GLN A 9 7.34 8.03 2.45
CA GLN A 9 7.31 6.97 1.44
C GLN A 9 8.21 5.79 1.83
N ARG A 10 9.48 6.05 2.17
CA ARG A 10 10.44 5.02 2.59
C ARG A 10 9.99 4.29 3.86
N LEU A 11 9.33 4.98 4.77
CA LEU A 11 8.75 4.37 5.97
C LEU A 11 7.60 3.43 5.63
N VAL A 12 6.72 3.81 4.69
CA VAL A 12 5.63 2.93 4.22
C VAL A 12 6.22 1.69 3.54
N GLU A 13 7.20 1.82 2.67
CA GLU A 13 7.84 0.67 1.99
C GLU A 13 8.53 -0.29 2.97
N ALA A 14 9.24 0.24 3.96
CA ALA A 14 9.83 -0.59 5.01
C ALA A 14 8.77 -1.26 5.89
N ALA A 15 7.68 -0.56 6.20
CA ALA A 15 6.58 -1.11 6.98
C ALA A 15 5.84 -2.21 6.23
N THR A 16 5.62 -2.06 4.92
CA THR A 16 5.03 -3.11 4.09
C THR A 16 5.82 -4.41 4.21
N ARG A 17 7.15 -4.36 4.07
CA ARG A 17 8.01 -5.54 4.24
C ARG A 17 7.93 -6.10 5.67
N GLY A 18 8.15 -5.25 6.68
CA GLY A 18 8.14 -5.68 8.08
C GLY A 18 6.80 -6.28 8.53
N PHE A 19 5.67 -5.70 8.10
CA PHE A 19 4.35 -6.25 8.42
C PHE A 19 4.04 -7.55 7.68
N ALA A 20 4.54 -7.70 6.44
CA ALA A 20 4.36 -8.93 5.68
C ALA A 20 5.20 -10.10 6.24
N GLU A 21 6.44 -9.82 6.65
CA GLU A 21 7.39 -10.83 7.15
C GLU A 21 7.10 -11.23 8.60
N ASP A 22 6.92 -10.25 9.48
CA ASP A 22 6.84 -10.48 10.93
C ASP A 22 5.41 -10.39 11.48
N GLY A 23 4.44 -9.96 10.67
CA GLY A 23 3.08 -9.69 11.09
C GLY A 23 2.89 -8.32 11.74
N VAL A 24 1.70 -7.73 11.59
CA VAL A 24 1.37 -6.36 12.00
C VAL A 24 1.60 -6.09 13.49
N HIS A 25 1.31 -7.04 14.36
CA HIS A 25 1.42 -6.87 15.82
C HIS A 25 2.84 -7.10 16.34
N THR A 26 3.61 -7.96 15.67
CA THR A 26 4.93 -8.43 16.08
C THR A 26 6.07 -7.62 15.48
N ALA A 27 5.89 -7.07 14.28
CA ALA A 27 6.91 -6.29 13.60
C ALA A 27 7.46 -5.14 14.47
N SER A 28 8.78 -4.95 14.48
CA SER A 28 9.43 -3.91 15.28
C SER A 28 9.41 -2.56 14.57
N LEU A 29 8.71 -1.57 15.14
CA LEU A 29 8.72 -0.19 14.61
C LEU A 29 10.13 0.41 14.58
N LEU A 30 11.02 0.00 15.48
CA LEU A 30 12.41 0.45 15.46
C LEU A 30 13.13 -0.07 14.22
N GLU A 31 12.94 -1.36 13.93
CA GLU A 31 13.60 -2.00 12.81
C GLU A 31 13.08 -1.46 11.49
N ILE A 32 11.75 -1.27 11.39
CA ILE A 32 11.12 -0.58 10.26
C ILE A 32 11.71 0.83 10.06
N THR A 33 11.83 1.63 11.13
CA THR A 33 12.45 2.98 11.01
C THR A 33 13.90 2.91 10.56
N ARG A 34 14.66 1.94 11.08
CA ARG A 34 16.07 1.74 10.74
C ARG A 34 16.24 1.36 9.28
N GLN A 35 15.41 0.44 8.78
CA GLN A 35 15.38 0.03 7.37
C GLN A 35 14.96 1.18 6.44
N ALA A 36 14.06 2.06 6.90
CA ALA A 36 13.72 3.30 6.20
C ALA A 36 14.83 4.37 6.28
N GLY A 37 16.01 4.04 6.85
CA GLY A 37 17.17 4.93 7.01
C GLY A 37 16.97 6.04 8.04
N GLN A 38 15.95 5.93 8.89
CA GLN A 38 15.68 6.86 9.98
C GLN A 38 16.33 6.37 11.26
N ARG A 39 16.99 7.28 11.99
CA ARG A 39 17.64 6.99 13.27
C ARG A 39 16.74 7.22 14.48
N ASN A 40 15.55 7.80 14.28
CA ASN A 40 14.66 8.24 15.36
C ASN A 40 13.26 7.63 15.23
N ARG A 41 12.78 7.01 16.31
CA ARG A 41 11.40 6.52 16.45
C ARG A 41 10.35 7.64 16.34
N GLY A 42 10.73 8.88 16.64
CA GLY A 42 9.87 10.06 16.49
C GLY A 42 9.33 10.25 15.08
N ALA A 43 10.02 9.74 14.04
CA ALA A 43 9.54 9.81 12.66
C ALA A 43 8.21 9.07 12.48
N VAL A 44 8.00 7.93 13.12
CA VAL A 44 6.73 7.18 13.02
C VAL A 44 5.60 7.96 13.67
N HIS A 45 5.83 8.50 14.87
CA HIS A 45 4.83 9.30 15.55
C HIS A 45 4.50 10.59 14.79
N TYR A 46 5.51 11.25 14.21
CA TYR A 46 5.34 12.46 13.42
C TYR A 46 4.55 12.22 12.12
N HIS A 47 4.90 11.17 11.35
CA HIS A 47 4.28 10.93 10.04
C HIS A 47 2.96 10.16 10.10
N PHE A 48 2.78 9.30 11.11
CA PHE A 48 1.64 8.38 11.16
C PHE A 48 0.85 8.44 12.47
N GLY A 49 1.36 9.13 13.51
CA GLY A 49 0.76 9.19 14.84
C GLY A 49 0.88 7.89 15.64
N SER A 50 0.70 6.73 15.02
CA SER A 50 0.66 5.43 15.69
C SER A 50 1.03 4.28 14.75
N ARG A 51 1.21 3.07 15.32
CA ARG A 51 1.32 1.83 14.54
C ARG A 51 0.10 1.64 13.63
N THR A 52 -1.10 1.87 14.14
CA THR A 52 -2.34 1.77 13.37
C THR A 52 -2.36 2.76 12.22
N GLY A 53 -1.95 4.01 12.45
CA GLY A 53 -1.83 5.00 11.37
C GLY A 53 -0.81 4.61 10.32
N MET A 54 0.29 3.96 10.72
CA MET A 54 1.28 3.43 9.79
C MET A 54 0.73 2.26 8.97
N LEU A 55 -0.04 1.38 9.60
CA LEU A 55 -0.75 0.29 8.91
C LEU A 55 -1.76 0.84 7.90
N VAL A 56 -2.56 1.83 8.30
CA VAL A 56 -3.51 2.50 7.40
C VAL A 56 -2.78 3.07 6.18
N ALA A 57 -1.65 3.75 6.38
CA ALA A 57 -0.85 4.27 5.26
C ALA A 57 -0.32 3.19 4.32
N VAL A 58 0.08 2.02 4.85
CA VAL A 58 0.46 0.85 4.04
C VAL A 58 -0.74 0.33 3.23
N LEU A 59 -1.91 0.21 3.85
CA LEU A 59 -3.13 -0.25 3.19
C LEU A 59 -3.61 0.73 2.12
N GLU A 60 -3.56 2.03 2.38
CA GLU A 60 -3.89 3.08 1.41
C GLU A 60 -3.02 2.96 0.16
N GLN A 61 -1.69 2.85 0.32
CA GLN A 61 -0.78 2.68 -0.81
C GLN A 61 -1.10 1.40 -1.61
N HIS A 62 -1.46 0.31 -0.93
CA HIS A 62 -1.84 -0.93 -1.61
C HIS A 62 -3.17 -0.78 -2.36
N LEU A 63 -4.18 -0.18 -1.74
CA LEU A 63 -5.49 0.08 -2.36
C LEU A 63 -5.39 1.00 -3.57
N ASP A 64 -4.51 2.01 -3.53
CA ASP A 64 -4.28 2.91 -4.67
C ASP A 64 -3.71 2.18 -5.89
N LEU A 65 -2.81 1.21 -5.67
CA LEU A 65 -2.28 0.35 -6.72
C LEU A 65 -3.37 -0.54 -7.32
N LEU A 66 -4.16 -1.20 -6.46
CA LEU A 66 -5.29 -2.03 -6.88
C LEU A 66 -6.32 -1.23 -7.67
N ALA A 67 -6.72 -0.06 -7.17
CA ALA A 67 -7.69 0.81 -7.81
C ALA A 67 -7.20 1.34 -9.16
N THR A 68 -5.88 1.57 -9.30
CA THR A 68 -5.29 1.94 -10.59
C THR A 68 -5.45 0.81 -11.60
N ARG A 69 -5.09 -0.41 -11.21
CA ARG A 69 -5.21 -1.58 -12.07
C ARG A 69 -6.66 -1.93 -12.39
N GLU A 70 -7.57 -1.81 -11.43
CA GLU A 70 -9.01 -1.96 -11.62
C GLU A 70 -9.53 -0.99 -12.67
N ARG A 71 -9.17 0.30 -12.59
CA ARG A 71 -9.59 1.31 -13.57
C ARG A 71 -9.11 0.99 -14.98
N GLU A 72 -7.88 0.51 -15.13
CA GLU A 72 -7.34 0.07 -16.43
C GLU A 72 -8.16 -1.08 -17.03
N LEU A 73 -8.48 -2.09 -16.22
CA LEU A 73 -9.26 -3.26 -16.67
C LEU A 73 -10.72 -2.90 -16.93
N LEU A 74 -11.31 -2.01 -16.13
CA LEU A 74 -12.67 -1.50 -16.36
C LEU A 74 -12.75 -0.72 -17.68
N ALA A 75 -11.74 0.07 -18.03
CA ALA A 75 -11.68 0.77 -19.31
C ALA A 75 -11.66 -0.21 -20.50
N ILE A 76 -10.98 -1.35 -20.36
CA ILE A 76 -11.00 -2.43 -21.36
C ILE A 76 -12.38 -3.09 -21.44
N ALA A 77 -13.00 -3.37 -20.28
CA ALA A 77 -14.32 -3.98 -20.20
C ALA A 77 -15.42 -3.09 -20.82
N GLN A 78 -15.30 -1.76 -20.68
CA GLN A 78 -16.22 -0.80 -21.30
C GLN A 78 -16.22 -0.84 -22.84
N ALA A 79 -15.16 -1.35 -23.46
CA ALA A 79 -15.09 -1.53 -24.90
C ALA A 79 -15.69 -2.87 -25.39
N GLN A 80 -16.10 -3.75 -24.46
CA GLN A 80 -16.73 -5.03 -24.76
C GLN A 80 -18.27 -4.90 -24.83
N PRO A 81 -18.98 -5.90 -25.37
CA PRO A 81 -20.45 -5.95 -25.30
C PRO A 81 -20.95 -5.82 -23.86
N ALA A 82 -22.07 -5.11 -23.66
CA ALA A 82 -22.62 -4.81 -22.33
C ALA A 82 -22.98 -6.05 -21.49
N GLU A 83 -23.13 -7.21 -22.14
CA GLU A 83 -23.45 -8.50 -21.53
C GLU A 83 -22.22 -9.24 -20.99
N ASP A 84 -21.00 -8.74 -21.27
CA ASP A 84 -19.75 -9.37 -20.85
C ASP A 84 -19.44 -9.10 -19.36
N LEU A 85 -20.20 -9.78 -18.50
CA LEU A 85 -20.00 -9.77 -17.05
C LEU A 85 -18.63 -10.32 -16.66
N VAL A 86 -18.05 -11.23 -17.45
CA VAL A 86 -16.74 -11.84 -17.15
C VAL A 86 -15.65 -10.77 -17.17
N SER A 87 -15.67 -9.86 -18.14
CA SER A 87 -14.71 -8.76 -18.21
C SER A 87 -14.83 -7.79 -17.02
N VAL A 88 -16.05 -7.50 -16.56
CA VAL A 88 -16.27 -6.66 -15.37
C VAL A 88 -15.79 -7.35 -14.08
N VAL A 89 -16.15 -8.63 -13.89
CA VAL A 89 -15.72 -9.41 -12.72
C VAL A 89 -14.20 -9.56 -12.70
N ARG A 90 -13.57 -9.78 -13.87
CA ARG A 90 -12.10 -9.79 -13.98
C ARG A 90 -11.50 -8.46 -13.55
N ALA A 91 -12.07 -7.33 -13.97
CA ALA A 91 -11.56 -6.02 -13.57
C ALA A 91 -11.59 -5.80 -12.04
N LEU A 92 -12.58 -6.35 -11.35
CA LEU A 92 -12.71 -6.25 -9.89
C LEU A 92 -11.82 -7.24 -9.12
N VAL A 93 -11.66 -8.47 -9.62
CA VAL A 93 -11.00 -9.55 -8.88
C VAL A 93 -9.52 -9.66 -9.21
N LEU A 94 -9.17 -9.49 -10.49
CA LEU A 94 -7.82 -9.74 -10.99
C LEU A 94 -6.75 -8.86 -10.31
N PRO A 95 -6.96 -7.55 -10.07
CA PRO A 95 -5.97 -6.71 -9.38
C PRO A 95 -5.52 -7.28 -8.04
N ALA A 96 -6.43 -7.89 -7.28
CA ALA A 96 -6.15 -8.40 -5.94
C ALA A 96 -5.37 -9.72 -5.92
N VAL A 97 -5.24 -10.41 -7.06
CA VAL A 97 -4.63 -11.75 -7.15
C VAL A 97 -3.43 -11.83 -8.09
N GLU A 98 -3.09 -10.76 -8.82
CA GLU A 98 -1.91 -10.66 -9.70
C GLU A 98 -0.58 -10.49 -8.94
N LEU A 99 -0.52 -10.81 -7.64
CA LEU A 99 0.66 -10.62 -6.77
C LEU A 99 1.78 -11.64 -7.00
#